data_AF-A0A0A0V5R9-F1
#
_entry.id   AF-A0A0A0V5R9-F1
#
_cell.length_a   1.000
_cell.length_b   1.000
_cell.length_c   1.000
_cell.angle_alpha   90.00
_cell.angle_beta   90.00
_cell.angle_gamma   90.00
#
_symmetry.space_group_name_H-M   'P 1'
#
loop_
_entity.id
_entity.type
_entity.pdbx_description
1 polymer ?
#
loop_
_entity_poly.entity_id
_entity_poly.type
_entity_poly.pdbx_seq_one_letter_code
_entity_poly.pdbx_strand_id
1 'polypeptide(L)' 'MKLVVLCSLLALLVVCTIDEAWSRSEPAPCGECNKFRCPVIDWCQCGLEMDRCGCCRYCKPCDR' A
#
# COMPACT_ATOMS: atom_id res chain seq x y z
N MET A 1 41.86 -11.24 1.69
CA MET A 1 41.26 -11.01 0.35
C MET A 1 39.95 -11.76 0.15
N LYS A 2 39.82 -13.05 0.52
CA LYS A 2 38.57 -13.84 0.34
C LYS A 2 37.34 -13.33 1.11
N LEU A 3 37.55 -12.75 2.29
CA LEU A 3 36.47 -12.25 3.17
C LEU A 3 35.75 -11.01 2.64
N VAL A 4 36.50 -10.09 1.99
CA VAL A 4 35.94 -8.84 1.45
C VAL A 4 34.99 -9.13 0.29
N VAL A 5 35.34 -10.11 -0.56
CA VAL A 5 34.51 -10.52 -1.70
C VAL A 5 33.18 -11.13 -1.23
N LEU A 6 33.21 -11.92 -0.15
CA LEU A 6 32.02 -12.50 0.47
C LEU A 6 31.08 -11.43 1.05
N CYS A 7 31.63 -10.43 1.76
CA CYS A 7 30.83 -9.35 2.32
C CYS A 7 30.19 -8.47 1.23
N SER A 8 30.91 -8.19 0.13
CA SER A 8 30.36 -7.42 -1.00
C SER A 8 29.23 -8.16 -1.72
N LEU A 9 29.35 -9.48 -1.90
CA LEU A 9 28.31 -10.32 -2.50
C LEU A 9 27.04 -10.38 -1.65
N LEU A 10 27.17 -10.47 -0.33
CA LEU A 10 26.03 -10.43 0.58
C LEU A 10 25.31 -9.09 0.55
N ALA A 11 26.05 -7.96 0.51
CA ALA A 11 25.45 -6.64 0.43
C ALA A 11 24.66 -6.43 -0.87
N LEU A 12 25.18 -6.91 -2.01
CA LEU A 12 24.49 -6.88 -3.30
C LEU A 12 23.19 -7.69 -3.30
N LEU A 13 23.19 -8.88 -2.69
CA LEU A 13 22.00 -9.73 -2.55
C LEU A 13 20.89 -9.05 -1.75
N VAL A 14 21.24 -8.39 -0.63
CA VAL A 14 20.27 -7.70 0.22
C VAL A 14 19.62 -6.53 -0.54
N VAL A 15 20.42 -5.74 -1.28
CA VAL A 15 19.90 -4.62 -2.07
C VAL A 15 18.93 -5.10 -3.17
N CYS A 16 19.23 -6.18 -3.88
CA CYS A 16 18.34 -6.72 -4.90
C CYS A 16 17.00 -7.22 -4.33
N THR A 17 17.00 -7.83 -3.14
CA THR A 17 15.74 -8.30 -2.51
C THR A 17 14.85 -7.17 -2.01
N ILE A 18 15.42 -6.03 -1.64
CA ILE A 18 14.66 -4.87 -1.18
C ILE A 18 13.96 -4.19 -2.36
N ASP A 19 14.63 -4.11 -3.52
CA ASP A 19 14.10 -3.51 -4.74
C ASP A 19 12.87 -4.31 -5.27
N GLU A 20 12.95 -5.64 -5.29
CA GLU A 20 11.83 -6.50 -5.68
C GLU A 20 10.63 -6.40 -4.71
N ALA A 21 10.89 -6.25 -3.41
CA ALA A 21 9.83 -6.09 -2.40
C ALA A 21 9.12 -4.73 -2.54
N TRP A 22 9.86 -3.68 -2.90
CA TRP A 22 9.30 -2.35 -3.14
C TRP A 22 8.49 -2.30 -4.43
N SER A 23 8.96 -2.90 -5.53
CA SER A 23 8.18 -2.92 -6.79
C SER A 23 6.92 -3.79 -6.72
N ARG A 24 6.87 -4.84 -5.90
CA ARG A 24 5.62 -5.60 -5.66
C ARG A 24 4.61 -4.86 -4.78
N SER A 25 5.02 -3.75 -4.17
CA SER A 25 4.19 -2.96 -3.27
C SER A 25 3.48 -1.80 -3.97
N GLU A 26 3.69 -1.61 -5.27
CA GLU A 26 2.87 -0.64 -6.01
C GLU A 26 1.42 -1.10 -5.95
N PRO A 27 0.52 -0.33 -5.32
CA PRO A 27 -0.88 -0.68 -5.29
C PRO A 27 -1.34 -0.81 -6.75
N ALA A 28 -2.06 -1.89 -7.04
CA ALA A 28 -2.63 -2.11 -8.37
C ALA A 28 -3.24 -0.79 -8.86
N PRO A 29 -2.97 -0.38 -10.12
CA PRO A 29 -3.45 0.90 -10.62
C PRO A 29 -4.95 0.97 -10.38
N CYS A 30 -5.39 2.08 -9.79
CA CYS A 30 -6.80 2.30 -9.51
C CYS A 30 -7.60 2.13 -10.80
N GLY A 31 -8.56 1.22 -10.79
CA GLY A 31 -9.49 1.02 -11.90
C GLY A 31 -10.47 2.18 -12.05
N GLU A 32 -11.33 2.10 -13.04
CA GLU A 32 -12.41 3.08 -13.23
C GLU A 32 -13.37 3.07 -12.04
N CYS A 33 -13.65 4.24 -11.48
CA CYS A 33 -14.50 4.37 -10.30
C CYS A 33 -15.97 4.11 -10.63
N ASN A 34 -16.57 3.09 -10.01
CA ASN A 34 -18.00 2.81 -10.11
C ASN A 34 -18.73 3.16 -8.81
N LYS A 35 -19.28 4.37 -8.73
CA LYS A 35 -20.00 4.88 -7.55
C LYS A 35 -21.24 4.06 -7.17
N PHE A 36 -21.85 3.34 -8.11
CA PHE A 36 -23.00 2.49 -7.84
C PHE A 36 -22.65 1.23 -7.04
N ARG A 37 -21.36 0.87 -6.99
CA ARG A 37 -20.85 -0.23 -6.16
C ARG A 37 -20.37 0.23 -4.78
N CYS A 38 -20.35 1.54 -4.53
CA CYS A 38 -19.96 2.05 -3.23
C CYS A 38 -21.07 1.80 -2.19
N PRO A 39 -20.70 1.57 -0.92
CA PRO A 39 -21.67 1.50 0.16
C PRO A 39 -22.42 2.83 0.29
N VAL A 40 -23.72 2.76 0.54
CA VAL A 40 -24.52 3.93 0.91
C VAL A 40 -24.31 4.18 2.39
N ILE A 41 -23.83 5.37 2.73
CA ILE A 41 -23.51 5.76 4.11
C ILE A 41 -24.28 7.03 4.45
N ASP A 42 -25.23 6.90 5.37
CA ASP A 42 -26.07 8.01 5.81
C ASP A 42 -25.44 8.80 6.96
N TRP A 43 -24.67 8.13 7.83
CA TRP A 43 -24.06 8.75 9.00
C TRP A 43 -22.81 8.01 9.49
N CYS A 44 -21.80 8.75 9.95
CA CYS A 44 -20.61 8.21 10.59
C CYS A 44 -20.28 8.98 11.86
N GLN A 45 -20.00 8.25 12.95
CA GLN A 45 -19.71 8.83 14.26
C GLN A 45 -18.42 9.68 14.29
N CYS A 46 -17.36 9.21 13.63
CA CYS A 46 -16.02 9.81 13.68
C CYS A 46 -15.57 10.43 12.34
N GLY A 47 -16.53 10.68 11.45
CA GLY A 47 -16.30 11.26 10.13
C GLY A 47 -16.21 10.21 9.00
N LEU A 48 -16.04 10.73 7.79
CA LEU A 48 -15.92 9.95 6.56
C LEU A 48 -14.46 9.96 6.08
N GLU A 49 -14.02 8.84 5.51
CA GLU A 49 -12.77 8.73 4.75
C GLU A 49 -13.06 8.17 3.34
N MET A 50 -12.14 8.37 2.40
CA MET A 50 -12.22 7.74 1.07
C MET A 50 -11.31 6.52 0.99
N ASP A 51 -11.63 5.57 0.11
CA ASP A 51 -10.67 4.54 -0.27
C ASP A 51 -9.39 5.15 -0.84
N ARG A 52 -8.35 4.32 -0.92
CA ARG A 52 -7.04 4.70 -1.49
C ARG A 52 -7.13 5.27 -2.91
N CYS A 53 -8.17 4.94 -3.66
CA CYS A 53 -8.42 5.42 -5.01
C CYS A 53 -9.36 6.62 -5.10
N GLY A 54 -9.91 7.11 -3.98
CA GLY A 54 -10.81 8.28 -3.95
C GLY A 54 -12.18 8.06 -4.59
N CYS A 55 -12.60 6.81 -4.77
CA CYS A 55 -13.86 6.42 -5.37
C CYS A 55 -15.03 6.33 -4.37
N CYS A 56 -14.86 5.54 -3.31
CA CYS A 56 -15.89 5.23 -2.34
C CYS A 56 -15.61 5.88 -0.98
N ARG A 57 -16.69 6.22 -0.26
CA ARG A 57 -16.59 6.75 1.11
C ARG A 57 -16.82 5.63 2.13
N TYR A 58 -16.19 5.74 3.28
CA TYR A 58 -16.26 4.81 4.41
C TYR A 58 -16.33 5.60 5.72
N CYS A 59 -16.87 4.99 6.77
CA CYS A 59 -16.80 5.59 8.10
C CYS A 59 -15.40 5.41 8.68
N LYS A 60 -14.79 6.53 9.08
CA LYS A 60 -13.51 6.51 9.77
C LYS A 60 -13.65 5.79 11.12
N PRO A 61 -12.74 4.87 11.49
CA PRO A 61 -12.75 4.29 12.82
C PRO A 61 -12.53 5.38 13.89
N CYS A 62 -13.25 5.26 14.99
CA CYS A 62 -13.03 6.11 16.17
C CYS A 62 -11.79 5.58 16.91
N ASP A 63 -10.74 6.38 17.03
CA ASP A 63 -9.63 6.09 17.92
C ASP A 63 -10.19 5.95 19.36
N ARG A 64 -10.04 4.76 19.95
CA ARG A 64 -10.50 4.43 21.30
C ARG A 64 -9.36 4.54 22.30
#